data_AF-A0A3D6EQR6-F1
#
_entry.id   AF-A0A3D6EQR6-F1
#
_cell.length_a   1.000
_cell.length_b   1.000
_cell.length_c   1.000
_cell.angle_alpha   90.00
_cell.angle_beta   90.00
_cell.angle_gamma   90.00
#
_symmetry.space_group_name_H-M   'P 1'
#
loop_
_entity.id
_entity.type
_entity.pdbx_description
1 polymer ?
#
loop_
_entity_poly.entity_id
_entity_poly.type
_entity_poly.pdbx_seq_one_letter_code
_entity_poly.pdbx_strand_id
1 'polypeptide(L)' 'GLYTSKLMKYLDVPGLKIEEVFKQVRIEVGKESNNSQIPWESNSLMGDFYFTLN' A
#
# COMPACT_ATOMS: atom_id res chain seq x y z
N GLY A 1 13.74 1.46 0.13
CA GLY A 1 13.28 2.87 0.10
C GLY A 1 12.01 3.02 0.91
N LEU A 2 11.59 4.26 1.20
CA LEU A 2 10.43 4.54 2.06
C LEU A 2 9.16 3.84 1.56
N TYR A 3 8.78 4.02 0.29
CA TYR A 3 7.65 3.34 -0.33
C TYR A 3 7.69 1.81 -0.14
N THR A 4 8.79 1.17 -0.54
CA THR A 4 8.95 -0.30 -0.43
C THR A 4 8.82 -0.78 1.01
N SER A 5 9.38 -0.03 1.98
CA SER A 5 9.28 -0.41 3.39
C SER A 5 7.84 -0.38 3.91
N LYS A 6 7.04 0.60 3.47
CA LYS A 6 5.62 0.70 3.83
C LYS A 6 4.81 -0.36 3.12
N LEU A 7 5.11 -0.63 1.85
CA LEU A 7 4.45 -1.68 1.10
C LEU A 7 4.64 -3.04 1.80
N MET A 8 5.87 -3.44 2.10
CA MET A 8 6.14 -4.70 2.82
C MET A 8 5.36 -4.81 4.13
N LYS A 9 5.33 -3.74 4.94
CA LYS A 9 4.57 -3.70 6.19
C LYS A 9 3.08 -4.04 6.00
N TYR A 10 2.46 -3.56 4.92
CA TYR A 10 1.02 -3.74 4.69
C TYR A 10 0.68 -4.98 3.85
N LEU A 11 1.65 -5.54 3.11
CA LEU A 11 1.51 -6.88 2.52
C LEU A 11 1.30 -7.94 3.61
N ASP A 12 1.95 -7.76 4.77
CA ASP A 12 1.91 -8.67 5.92
C ASP A 12 0.62 -8.57 6.75
N VAL A 13 -0.32 -7.70 6.40
CA VAL A 13 -1.57 -7.52 7.14
C VAL A 13 -2.67 -8.37 6.50
N PRO A 14 -3.12 -9.47 7.15
CA PRO A 14 -4.12 -10.35 6.58
C PRO A 14 -5.48 -9.65 6.48
N GLY A 15 -6.23 -10.00 5.42
CA GLY A 15 -7.61 -9.53 5.22
C GLY A 15 -7.72 -8.13 4.61
N LEU A 16 -6.62 -7.45 4.28
CA LEU A 16 -6.67 -6.21 3.52
C LEU A 16 -6.85 -6.48 2.03
N LYS A 17 -7.78 -5.74 1.42
CA LYS A 17 -7.83 -5.60 -0.04
C LYS A 17 -6.59 -4.85 -0.53
N ILE A 18 -6.14 -5.13 -1.75
CA ILE A 18 -4.98 -4.47 -2.38
C ILE A 18 -5.12 -2.94 -2.39
N GLU A 19 -6.32 -2.41 -2.64
CA GLU A 19 -6.59 -0.97 -2.62
C GLU A 19 -6.30 -0.38 -1.24
N GLU A 20 -6.58 -1.13 -0.18
CA GLU A 20 -6.39 -0.71 1.21
C GLU A 20 -4.93 -0.77 1.62
N VAL A 21 -4.19 -1.77 1.14
CA VAL A 21 -2.72 -1.77 1.21
C VAL A 21 -2.16 -0.48 0.60
N PHE A 22 -2.55 -0.14 -0.63
CA PHE A 22 -2.04 1.07 -1.30
C PHE A 22 -2.45 2.38 -0.61
N LYS A 23 -3.70 2.49 -0.13
CA LYS A 23 -4.13 3.67 0.65
C LYS A 23 -3.25 3.86 1.89
N GLN A 24 -2.99 2.80 2.64
CA GLN A 24 -2.16 2.88 3.85
C GLN A 24 -0.71 3.24 3.52
N VAL A 25 -0.15 2.66 2.45
CA VAL A 25 1.19 3.03 1.95
C VAL A 25 1.26 4.51 1.60
N ARG A 26 0.28 5.04 0.85
CA ARG A 26 0.25 6.47 0.50
C ARG A 26 0.21 7.38 1.74
N ILE A 27 -0.61 7.02 2.73
CA ILE A 27 -0.73 7.78 3.99
C ILE A 27 0.61 7.80 4.73
N GLU A 28 1.24 6.64 4.94
CA GLU A 28 2.50 6.57 5.70
C GLU A 28 3.68 7.21 4.94
N VAL A 29 3.77 7.00 3.63
CA VAL A 29 4.82 7.62 2.80
C VAL A 29 4.64 9.13 2.76
N GLY A 30 3.41 9.64 2.56
CA GLY A 30 3.13 11.07 2.59
C GLY A 30 3.49 11.69 3.95
N LYS A 31 3.08 11.04 5.05
CA LYS A 31 3.42 11.48 6.41
C LYS A 31 4.93 11.51 6.66
N GLU A 32 5.65 10.42 6.39
CA GLU A 32 7.08 10.30 6.73
C GLU A 32 7.99 11.08 5.78
N SER A 33 7.52 11.35 4.57
CA SER A 33 8.24 12.17 3.60
C SER A 33 7.92 13.67 3.72
N ASN A 34 7.11 14.10 4.69
CA ASN A 34 6.54 15.47 4.75
C ASN A 34 5.91 15.88 3.41
N ASN A 35 5.13 14.98 2.82
CA ASN A 35 4.46 15.10 1.52
C ASN A 35 5.41 15.29 0.31
N SER A 36 6.72 15.09 0.45
CA SER A 36 7.65 15.11 -0.69
C SER A 36 7.52 13.88 -1.59
N GLN A 37 6.97 12.78 -1.07
CA GLN A 37 6.61 11.60 -1.84
C GLN A 37 5.13 11.31 -1.64
N ILE A 38 4.35 11.40 -2.72
CA ILE A 38 2.96 10.97 -2.76
C ILE A 38 2.90 9.80 -3.76
N PRO A 39 2.83 8.55 -3.29
CA PRO A 39 2.67 7.40 -4.17
C PRO A 39 1.42 7.53 -5.05
N TRP A 40 1.43 6.90 -6.22
CA TRP A 40 0.30 6.81 -7.15
C TRP A 40 0.21 5.38 -7.71
N GLU A 41 -1.00 4.93 -7.98
CA GLU A 41 -1.29 3.60 -8.48
C GLU A 41 -2.36 3.73 -9.57
N SER A 42 -2.22 2.91 -10.61
CA SER A 42 -3.21 2.76 -11.67
C SER A 42 -3.54 1.27 -11.78
N ASN A 43 -4.82 0.93 -11.77
CA ASN A 43 -5.24 -0.45 -11.86
C ASN A 43 -6.54 -0.58 -12.65
N SER A 44 -6.75 -1.78 -13.20
CA SER A 44 -7.98 -2.20 -13.89
C SER A 44 -8.58 -3.43 -13.19
N LEU A 45 -8.51 -3.47 -11.86
CA LEU A 45 -9.02 -4.58 -11.08
C LEU A 45 -10.55 -4.63 -11.23
N MET A 46 -11.08 -5.82 -11.50
CA MET A 46 -12.52 -6.03 -11.66
C MET A 46 -13.17 -6.65 -10.41
N GLY A 47 -12.38 -7.00 -9.41
CA GLY A 47 -12.85 -7.64 -8.19
C GLY A 47 -11.82 -7.54 -7.08
N ASP A 48 -12.15 -8.11 -5.93
CA ASP A 48 -11.32 -8.01 -4.73
C ASP A 48 -10.07 -8.91 -4.85
N PHE A 49 -8.91 -8.33 -4.53
CA PHE A 49 -7.66 -9.06 -4.37
C PHE A 49 -7.16 -8.91 -2.94
N TYR A 50 -6.68 -10.02 -2.37
CA TYR A 50 -6.08 -10.07 -1.04
C TYR A 50 -4.72 -10.78 -1.14
N PHE A 51 -3.73 -10.29 -0.41
CA PHE A 51 -2.51 -11.06 -0.21
C PHE A 51 -2.78 -12.17 0.81
N THR A 52 -2.37 -13.39 0.47
CA THR A 52 -2.28 -14.52 1.38
C THR A 52 -0.82 -14.82 1.59
N LEU A 53 -0.27 -14.48 2.75
CA LEU A 53 1.06 -14.94 3.13
C LEU A 53 0.93 -16.31 3.79
N ASN A 54 1.76 -17.24 3.32
CA ASN A 54 1.85 -18.60 3.84
C ASN A 54 2.57 -18.63 5.19
#